data_AF-A0A0W1EIL1-F1
#
_entry.id   AF-A0A0W1EIL1-F1
#
_cell.length_a   1.000
_cell.length_b   1.000
_cell.length_c   1.000
_cell.angle_alpha   90.00
_cell.angle_beta   90.00
_cell.angle_gamma   90.00
#
_symmetry.space_group_name_H-M   'P 1'
#
loop_
_entity.id
_entity.type
_entity.pdbx_description
1 polymer ?
#
loop_
_entity_poly.entity_id
_entity_poly.type
_entity_poly.pdbx_seq_one_letter_code
_entity_poly.pdbx_strand_id
1 'polypeptide(L)' 'MVENFGALVGWTHHDAGDRIMLRLESVQSSEAVKKHDPDLFRFLMTKQQAAILGNYLVRVSGQPPLTPKKRGWFRRYFG' A
#
# COMPACT_ATOMS: atom_id res chain seq x y z
N MET A 1 -10.52 16.65 -17.07
CA MET A 1 -9.58 15.55 -16.78
C MET A 1 -10.31 14.25 -17.10
N VAL A 2 -9.71 13.35 -17.87
CA VAL A 2 -10.26 11.99 -18.02
C VAL A 2 -9.74 11.20 -16.81
N GLU A 3 -10.64 10.78 -15.95
CA GLU A 3 -10.33 9.90 -14.82
C GLU A 3 -10.33 8.46 -15.33
N ASN A 4 -9.16 7.82 -15.35
CA ASN A 4 -9.04 6.41 -15.71
C ASN A 4 -9.33 5.56 -14.46
N PHE A 5 -10.48 4.89 -14.46
CA PHE A 5 -10.87 3.95 -13.41
C PHE A 5 -10.44 2.53 -13.79
N GLY A 6 -9.79 1.83 -12.86
CA GLY A 6 -9.38 0.45 -13.03
C GLY A 6 -9.24 -0.26 -11.69
N ALA A 7 -9.24 -1.59 -11.70
CA ALA A 7 -9.10 -2.40 -10.51
C ALA A 7 -7.62 -2.52 -10.13
N LEU A 8 -7.27 -2.19 -8.87
CA LEU A 8 -5.95 -2.43 -8.32
C LEU A 8 -5.73 -3.94 -8.18
N VAL A 9 -4.78 -4.49 -8.93
CA VAL A 9 -4.48 -5.94 -8.95
C VAL A 9 -3.12 -6.28 -8.34
N GLY A 10 -2.23 -5.29 -8.23
CA GLY A 10 -0.89 -5.50 -7.70
C GLY A 10 -0.26 -4.22 -7.17
N TRP A 11 0.62 -4.38 -6.20
CA TRP A 11 1.49 -3.30 -5.73
C TRP A 11 2.81 -3.87 -5.23
N THR A 12 3.89 -3.11 -5.39
CA THR A 12 5.20 -3.42 -4.82
C THR A 12 5.94 -2.12 -4.52
N HIS A 13 7.04 -2.22 -3.79
CA HIS A 13 7.89 -1.07 -3.54
C HIS A 13 9.36 -1.41 -3.74
N HIS A 14 10.14 -0.39 -4.02
CA HIS A 14 11.59 -0.44 -4.01
C HIS A 14 12.11 0.63 -3.03
N ASP A 15 12.93 0.22 -2.06
CA ASP A 15 13.61 1.17 -1.17
C ASP A 15 14.72 1.90 -1.95
N ALA A 16 14.70 3.23 -1.88
CA ALA A 16 15.66 4.11 -2.54
C ALA A 16 16.31 5.06 -1.52
N GLY A 17 16.72 4.52 -0.37
CA GLY A 17 17.34 5.27 0.72
C GLY A 17 16.31 6.06 1.52
N ASP A 18 16.31 7.38 1.38
CA ASP A 18 15.32 8.24 2.07
C ASP A 18 13.98 8.31 1.34
N ARG A 19 13.89 7.64 0.18
CA ARG A 19 12.70 7.58 -0.67
C ARG A 19 12.23 6.14 -0.85
N ILE A 20 10.97 6.03 -1.25
CA ILE A 20 10.32 4.79 -1.65
C ILE A 20 9.78 5.01 -3.06
N MET A 21 10.06 4.07 -3.96
CA MET A 21 9.34 3.97 -5.24
C MET A 21 8.19 2.98 -5.06
N LEU A 22 6.96 3.46 -5.06
CA LEU A 22 5.76 2.64 -5.06
C LEU A 22 5.36 2.34 -6.50
N ARG A 23 5.17 1.06 -6.84
CA ARG A 23 4.59 0.60 -8.10
C ARG A 23 3.19 0.08 -7.81
N LEU A 24 2.20 0.58 -8.54
CA LEU A 24 0.82 0.08 -8.55
C LEU A 24 0.49 -0.48 -9.94
N GLU A 25 -0.32 -1.53 -9.95
CA GLU A 25 -0.78 -2.21 -11.16
C GLU A 25 -2.30 -2.18 -11.21
N SER A 26 -2.84 -1.69 -12.32
CA SER A 26 -4.28 -1.55 -12.54
C SER A 26 -4.69 -2.25 -13.83
N VAL A 27 -5.93 -2.75 -13.88
CA VAL A 27 -6.53 -3.30 -15.10
C VAL A 27 -7.89 -2.67 -15.33
N GLN A 28 -8.17 -2.34 -16.59
CA GLN A 28 -9.42 -1.65 -16.97
C GLN A 28 -10.58 -2.62 -17.23
N SER A 29 -10.30 -3.91 -17.49
CA SER A 29 -11.34 -4.94 -17.61
C SER A 29 -10.81 -6.33 -17.21
N SER A 30 -11.73 -7.25 -16.97
CA SER A 30 -11.41 -8.66 -16.73
C SER A 30 -10.79 -9.34 -17.96
N GLU A 31 -11.02 -8.83 -19.18
CA GLU A 31 -10.29 -9.28 -20.37
C GLU A 31 -8.84 -8.79 -20.40
N ALA A 32 -8.56 -7.59 -19.89
CA ALA A 32 -7.19 -7.08 -19.78
C ALA A 32 -6.33 -7.92 -18.83
N VAL A 33 -6.93 -8.46 -17.75
CA VAL A 33 -6.27 -9.43 -16.85
C VAL A 33 -5.77 -10.66 -17.62
N LYS A 34 -6.58 -11.19 -18.54
CA LYS A 34 -6.23 -12.39 -19.34
C LYS A 34 -5.09 -12.13 -20.33
N LYS A 35 -4.90 -10.88 -20.74
CA LYS A 35 -3.80 -10.48 -21.63
C LYS A 35 -2.50 -10.15 -20.87
N HIS A 36 -2.50 -10.21 -19.55
CA HIS A 36 -1.34 -9.93 -18.69
C HIS A 36 -0.67 -8.57 -18.93
N ASP A 37 -1.45 -7.56 -19.33
CA ASP A 37 -0.93 -6.21 -19.60
C ASP A 37 -1.60 -5.17 -18.68
N PRO A 38 -1.18 -5.07 -17.41
CA PRO A 38 -1.70 -4.08 -16.49
C PRO A 38 -1.08 -2.69 -16.72
N ASP A 39 -1.89 -1.65 -16.53
CA ASP A 39 -1.42 -0.28 -16.43
C ASP A 39 -0.51 -0.13 -15.20
N LEU A 40 0.70 0.41 -15.40
CA LEU A 40 1.70 0.58 -14.35
C LEU A 40 1.81 2.05 -13.92
N PHE A 41 1.63 2.30 -12.63
CA PHE A 41 1.84 3.62 -12.03
C PHE A 41 3.01 3.58 -11.07
N ARG A 42 3.93 4.54 -11.19
CA ARG A 42 5.12 4.63 -10.34
C ARG A 42 5.16 5.98 -9.64
N PHE A 43 5.24 5.94 -8.31
CA PHE A 43 5.30 7.13 -7.47
C PHE A 43 6.59 7.10 -6.65
N LEU A 44 7.41 8.13 -6.79
CA LEU A 44 8.54 8.35 -5.91
C LEU A 44 8.11 9.27 -4.78
N MET A 45 8.32 8.85 -3.54
CA MET A 45 7.89 9.59 -2.36
C MET A 45 8.90 9.44 -1.22
N THR A 46 8.90 10.35 -0.26
CA THR A 46 9.69 10.17 0.97
C THR A 46 9.09 9.05 1.83
N LYS A 47 9.90 8.50 2.75
CA LYS A 47 9.42 7.54 3.76
C LYS A 47 8.24 8.09 4.59
N GLN A 48 8.26 9.39 4.90
CA GLN A 48 7.16 10.05 5.63
C GLN A 48 5.88 10.13 4.79
N GLN A 49 5.96 10.49 3.51
CA GLN A 49 4.80 10.53 2.62
C GLN A 49 4.17 9.13 2.47
N ALA A 50 4.99 8.09 2.33
CA ALA A 50 4.51 6.71 2.29
C ALA A 50 3.78 6.31 3.57
N ALA A 51 4.27 6.70 4.75
CA ALA A 51 3.60 6.43 6.02
C ALA A 51 2.23 7.12 6.12
N ILE A 52 2.14 8.38 5.68
CA ILE A 52 0.87 9.12 5.64
C ILE A 52 -0.12 8.45 4.68
N LEU A 53 0.34 8.08 3.48
CA LEU A 53 -0.48 7.37 2.49
C LEU A 53 -1.00 6.04 3.04
N GLY A 54 -0.12 5.22 3.63
CA GLY A 54 -0.50 3.94 4.22
C GLY A 54 -1.53 4.09 5.35
N ASN A 55 -1.33 5.07 6.24
CA ASN A 55 -2.28 5.36 7.32
C ASN A 55 -3.65 5.81 6.79
N TYR A 56 -3.65 6.66 5.76
CA TYR A 56 -4.88 7.07 5.09
C TYR A 56 -5.64 5.86 4.52
N LEU A 57 -4.95 4.98 3.79
CA LEU A 57 -5.55 3.78 3.20
C LEU A 57 -6.14 2.83 4.26
N VAL A 58 -5.44 2.61 5.38
CA VAL A 58 -5.99 1.83 6.50
C VAL A 58 -7.25 2.49 7.07
N ARG A 59 -7.20 3.80 7.35
CA ARG A 59 -8.33 4.55 7.91
C ARG A 59 -9.57 4.50 7.03
N VAL A 60 -9.43 4.69 5.71
CA VAL A 60 -10.58 4.68 4.79
C VAL A 60 -11.11 3.27 4.52
N SER A 61 -10.30 2.23 4.73
CA SER A 61 -10.74 0.83 4.60
C SER A 61 -11.64 0.34 5.75
N GLY A 62 -11.81 1.15 6.81
CA GLY A 62 -12.52 0.75 8.03
C GLY A 62 -11.79 -0.31 8.87
N GLN A 63 -10.56 -0.68 8.49
CA GLN A 63 -9.72 -1.57 9.27
C GLN A 63 -9.18 -0.86 10.52
N PRO A 64 -9.01 -1.58 11.63
CA PRO A 64 -8.37 -1.01 12.80
C PRO A 64 -6.93 -0.57 12.46
N PRO A 65 -6.39 0.47 13.12
CA PRO A 65 -5.01 0.90 12.91
C PRO A 65 -4.06 -0.29 13.06
N LEU A 66 -3.06 -0.37 12.17
CA LEU A 66 -1.95 -1.31 12.27
C LEU A 66 -1.05 -0.92 13.46
N THR A 67 -1.60 -0.99 14.66
CA THR A 67 -0.83 -0.84 15.89
C THR A 67 -0.01 -2.10 16.09
N PRO A 68 1.32 -2.01 16.25
CA PRO A 68 2.07 -3.15 16.72
C PRO A 68 1.47 -3.54 18.07
N LYS A 69 0.87 -4.73 18.18
CA LYS A 69 0.41 -5.26 19.47
C LYS A 69 1.62 -5.19 20.40
N LYS A 70 1.61 -4.29 21.39
CA LYS A 70 2.63 -4.23 22.43
C LYS A 70 2.60 -5.59 23.14
N ARG A 71 3.50 -6.48 22.73
CA ARG A 71 3.64 -7.82 23.29
C ARG A 71 4.12 -7.66 24.73
N GLY A 72 3.16 -7.61 25.65
CA GLY A 72 3.24 -7.97 27.05
C GLY A 72 4.47 -7.51 27.84
N TRP A 73 4.53 -6.22 28.19
CA TRP A 73 5.36 -5.78 29.33
C TRP A 73 4.92 -6.48 30.64
N PHE A 74 3.66 -6.93 30.69
CA PHE A 74 3.06 -7.69 31.78
C PHE A 74 3.49 -9.16 31.90
N ARG A 75 4.31 -9.71 30.99
CA ARG A 75 4.84 -11.07 31.16
C ARG A 75 6.01 -11.15 32.16
N ARG A 76 6.55 -10.01 32.62
CA ARG A 76 7.69 -9.98 33.56
C ARG A 76 7.31 -10.03 35.05
N TYR A 77 6.03 -9.88 35.38
CA TYR A 77 5.56 -9.89 36.78
C TYR A 77 4.74 -11.13 37.15
N PHE A 78 4.31 -11.94 36.19
CA PHE A 78 3.55 -13.19 36.41
C PHE A 78 4.22 -14.41 35.74
N GLY A 79 5.54 -14.36 35.57
CA GLY A 79 6.37 -15.47 35.10
C GLY A 79 7.70 -15.45 35.82
#